data_AF-A0A958GB04-F1
#
_entry.id   AF-A0A958GB04-F1
#
_cell.length_a   1.000
_cell.length_b   1.000
_cell.length_c   1.000
_cell.angle_alpha   90.00
_cell.angle_beta   90.00
_cell.angle_gamma   90.00
#
_symmetry.space_group_name_H-M   'P 1'
#
loop_
_entity.id
_entity.type
_entity.pdbx_description
1 polymer ?
#
loop_
_entity_poly.entity_id
_entity_poly.type
_entity_poly.pdbx_seq_one_letter_code
_entity_poly.pdbx_strand_id
1 'polypeptide(L)' 'ETLAANCRFADCTHTSETGCAVLAAREAGEIPEDRYQSYLKLQKELRYLESRDDKDSYLEKKRQDKILHRMIKKMPNKRK' A
#
# COMPACT_ATOMS: atom_id res chain seq x y z
N GLU A 1 -11.52 -14.87 -16.83
CA GLU A 1 -10.33 -14.33 -17.51
C GLU A 1 -9.99 -12.97 -16.91
N THR A 2 -8.71 -12.67 -16.70
CA THR A 2 -8.21 -11.56 -15.88
C THR A 2 -8.27 -10.23 -16.64
N LEU A 3 -9.40 -9.51 -16.57
CA LEU A 3 -9.54 -8.17 -17.17
C LEU A 3 -8.40 -7.23 -16.76
N ALA A 4 -7.92 -7.31 -15.52
CA ALA A 4 -6.79 -6.52 -15.04
C ALA A 4 -5.47 -6.78 -15.80
N ALA A 5 -5.26 -7.99 -16.34
CA ALA A 5 -4.06 -8.33 -17.12
C ALA A 5 -4.04 -7.69 -18.51
N ASN A 6 -5.20 -7.25 -19.01
CA ASN A 6 -5.34 -6.56 -20.29
C ASN A 6 -5.23 -5.03 -20.14
N CYS A 7 -4.90 -4.52 -18.96
CA CYS A 7 -4.65 -3.11 -18.78
C CYS A 7 -3.40 -2.68 -19.53
N ARG A 8 -3.45 -1.48 -20.11
CA ARG A 8 -2.33 -0.88 -20.83
C ARG A 8 -1.09 -0.68 -19.95
N PHE A 9 -1.30 -0.42 -18.67
CA PHE A 9 -0.25 -0.19 -17.68
C PHE A 9 -0.19 -1.34 -16.67
N ALA A 10 1.03 -1.75 -16.30
CA ALA A 10 1.24 -2.77 -15.29
C ALA A 10 0.84 -2.28 -13.89
N ASP A 11 1.04 -0.98 -13.61
CA ASP A 11 0.70 -0.34 -12.33
C ASP A 11 -0.71 0.28 -12.33
N CYS A 12 -1.62 -0.26 -13.14
CA CYS A 12 -2.96 0.29 -13.30
C CYS A 12 -3.73 0.22 -11.97
N THR A 13 -4.06 1.38 -11.41
CA THR A 13 -4.89 1.53 -10.21
C THR A 13 -6.38 1.26 -10.47
N HIS A 14 -6.77 1.16 -11.74
CA HIS A 14 -8.13 0.91 -12.21
C HIS A 14 -9.15 1.98 -11.81
N THR A 15 -8.70 3.21 -11.53
CA THR A 15 -9.56 4.31 -11.05
C THR A 15 -9.90 5.34 -12.12
N SER A 16 -8.93 5.79 -12.92
CA SER A 16 -9.16 6.83 -13.95
C SER A 16 -8.15 6.77 -15.10
N GLU A 17 -7.44 5.66 -15.28
CA GLU A 17 -6.37 5.56 -16.25
C GLU A 17 -6.88 5.21 -17.65
N THR A 18 -6.30 5.85 -18.67
CA THR A 18 -6.63 5.61 -20.06
C THR A 18 -6.15 4.23 -20.51
N GLY A 19 -7.03 3.40 -21.08
CA GLY A 19 -6.71 2.03 -21.49
C GLY A 19 -6.73 1.01 -20.34
N CYS A 20 -7.43 1.33 -19.25
CA CYS A 20 -7.77 0.36 -18.22
C CYS A 20 -8.88 -0.57 -18.73
N ALA A 21 -8.56 -1.86 -18.87
CA ALA A 21 -9.52 -2.87 -19.30
C ALA A 21 -10.66 -3.08 -18.28
N VAL A 22 -10.42 -2.82 -16.99
CA VAL A 22 -11.46 -2.88 -15.94
C VAL A 22 -12.46 -1.74 -16.08
N LEU A 23 -12.01 -0.52 -16.42
CA LEU A 23 -12.91 0.61 -16.68
C LEU A 23 -13.70 0.39 -17.97
N ALA A 24 -13.04 -0.12 -19.03
CA ALA A 24 -13.73 -0.46 -20.27
C ALA A 24 -14.81 -1.54 -20.06
N ALA A 25 -14.51 -2.58 -19.27
CA ALA A 25 -15.49 -3.61 -18.92
C ALA A 25 -16.64 -3.06 -18.05
N ARG A 26 -16.37 -2.05 -17.20
CA ARG A 26 -17.42 -1.30 -16.49
C ARG A 26 -18.31 -0.53 -17.44
N GLU A 27 -17.72 0.22 -18.38
CA GLU A 27 -18.47 0.99 -19.38
C GLU A 27 -19.27 0.08 -20.33
N ALA A 28 -18.74 -1.10 -20.65
CA ALA A 28 -19.41 -2.14 -21.44
C ALA A 28 -20.51 -2.90 -20.65
N GLY A 29 -20.63 -2.68 -19.33
CA GLY A 29 -21.63 -3.34 -18.49
C GLY A 29 -21.30 -4.79 -18.07
N GLU A 30 -20.12 -5.32 -18.42
CA GLU A 30 -19.60 -6.59 -17.91
C GLU A 30 -19.30 -6.51 -16.39
N ILE A 31 -18.89 -5.31 -16.01
CA ILE A 31 -18.76 -4.65 -14.70
C ILE A 31 -20.02 -4.11 -14.01
N PRO A 32 -20.82 -4.86 -13.23
CA PRO A 32 -21.87 -4.22 -12.45
C PRO A 32 -21.30 -3.15 -11.52
N GLU A 33 -21.91 -1.96 -11.53
CA GLU A 33 -21.40 -0.79 -10.80
C GLU A 33 -21.23 -1.07 -9.30
N ASP A 34 -22.15 -1.82 -8.70
CA ASP A 34 -22.08 -2.24 -7.30
C ASP A 34 -20.78 -3.00 -6.97
N ARG A 35 -20.32 -3.86 -7.87
CA ARG A 35 -19.08 -4.63 -7.71
C ARG A 35 -17.87 -3.69 -7.82
N TYR A 36 -17.89 -2.74 -8.76
CA TYR A 36 -16.84 -1.72 -8.88
C TYR A 36 -16.76 -0.81 -7.65
N GLN A 37 -17.90 -0.37 -7.12
CA GLN A 37 -17.95 0.44 -5.90
C GLN A 37 -17.42 -0.33 -4.68
N SER A 38 -17.76 -1.62 -4.58
CA SER A 38 -17.23 -2.51 -3.53
C SER A 38 -15.72 -2.68 -3.63
N TYR A 39 -15.20 -2.85 -4.84
CA TYR A 39 -13.75 -2.89 -5.11
C TYR A 39 -13.05 -1.58 -4.68
N LEU A 40 -13.61 -0.42 -5.02
CA LEU A 40 -13.05 0.88 -4.62
C LEU A 40 -13.03 1.06 -3.10
N LYS A 41 -14.09 0.62 -2.41
CA LYS A 41 -14.13 0.64 -0.93
C LYS A 41 -13.00 -0.21 -0.35
N LEU A 42 -12.86 -1.46 -0.83
CA LEU A 42 -11.80 -2.36 -0.38
C LEU A 42 -10.41 -1.77 -0.62
N GLN A 43 -10.16 -1.20 -1.81
CA GLN A 43 -8.87 -0.57 -2.14
C GLN A 43 -8.56 0.63 -1.21
N LYS A 44 -9.59 1.38 -0.81
CA LYS A 44 -9.43 2.48 0.15
C LYS A 44 -9.08 1.96 1.55
N GLU A 45 -9.71 0.89 2.00
CA GLU A 45 -9.40 0.27 3.29
C GLU A 45 -7.98 -0.31 3.30
N LEU A 46 -7.56 -0.98 2.24
CA LEU A 46 -6.19 -1.48 2.09
C LEU A 46 -5.17 -0.35 2.20
N ARG A 47 -5.33 0.73 1.42
CA ARG A 47 -4.42 1.90 1.52
C ARG A 47 -4.35 2.51 2.92
N TYR A 48 -5.47 2.52 3.63
CA TYR A 48 -5.52 3.01 5.00
C TYR A 48 -4.75 2.09 5.96
N LEU A 49 -4.90 0.77 5.81
CA LEU A 49 -4.14 -0.21 6.59
C LEU A 49 -2.63 -0.11 6.32
N GLU A 50 -2.22 -0.03 5.05
CA GLU A 50 -0.82 0.14 4.65
C GLU A 50 -0.23 1.42 5.27
N SER A 51 -0.96 2.55 5.18
CA SER A 51 -0.52 3.82 5.76
C SER A 51 -0.36 3.76 7.30
N ARG A 52 -1.16 2.93 7.97
CA ARG A 52 -1.05 2.72 9.43
C ARG A 52 0.15 1.84 9.78
N ASP A 53 0.38 0.78 9.02
CA ASP A 53 1.50 -0.14 9.21
C ASP A 53 2.84 0.60 9.05
N ASP A 54 2.99 1.39 7.99
CA ASP A 54 4.15 2.24 7.75
C ASP A 54 4.44 3.18 8.94
N LYS A 55 3.38 3.80 9.47
CA LYS A 55 3.50 4.72 10.61
C LYS A 55 3.92 3.99 11.88
N ASP A 56 3.35 2.82 12.15
CA ASP A 56 3.70 2.02 13.34
C ASP A 56 5.14 1.52 13.26
N SER A 57 5.52 0.98 12.09
CA SER A 57 6.89 0.55 11.76
C SER A 57 7.92 1.66 11.95
N TYR A 58 7.62 2.88 11.53
CA TYR A 58 8.49 4.05 11.75
C TYR A 58 8.67 4.38 13.25
N LEU A 59 7.58 4.35 14.03
CA LEU A 59 7.62 4.63 15.47
C LEU A 59 8.38 3.55 16.24
N GLU A 60 8.20 2.29 15.85
CA GLU A 60 8.91 1.12 16.37
C GLU A 60 10.43 1.28 16.16
N LYS A 61 10.87 1.52 14.92
CA LYS A 61 12.28 1.78 14.61
C LYS A 61 12.85 2.90 15.45
N LYS A 62 12.13 4.03 15.56
CA LYS A 62 12.55 5.16 16.40
C LYS A 62 12.68 4.79 17.88
N ARG A 63 11.82 3.91 18.40
CA ARG A 63 11.95 3.38 19.78
C ARG A 63 13.19 2.50 19.91
N GLN A 64 13.41 1.58 18.96
CA GLN A 64 14.57 0.70 18.92
C GLN A 64 15.87 1.49 18.86
N ASP A 65 15.97 2.50 18.00
CA ASP A 65 17.12 3.42 17.92
C ASP A 65 17.43 4.10 19.26
N LYS A 66 16.39 4.58 19.98
CA LYS A 66 16.58 5.19 21.30
C LYS A 66 17.10 4.19 22.33
N ILE A 67 16.62 2.95 22.29
CA ILE A 67 17.07 1.87 23.18
C ILE A 67 18.53 1.53 22.88
N LEU A 68 18.84 1.31 21.61
CA LEU A 68 20.19 1.02 21.13
C LEU A 68 21.16 2.15 21.51
N HIS A 69 20.79 3.41 21.30
CA HIS A 69 21.59 4.57 21.69
C HIS A 69 21.88 4.59 23.20
N ARG A 70 20.88 4.31 24.05
CA ARG A 70 21.07 4.20 25.51
C ARG A 70 22.01 3.04 25.86
N MET A 71 21.93 1.92 25.16
CA MET A 71 22.82 0.76 25.37
C MET A 71 24.27 1.11 24.99
N ILE A 72 24.49 1.72 23.82
CA ILE A 72 25.82 2.14 23.36
C ILE A 72 26.44 3.13 24.35
N LYS A 73 25.67 4.11 24.84
CA LYS A 73 26.15 5.08 25.84
C LYS A 73 26.63 4.42 27.14
N LYS A 74 26.04 3.29 27.52
CA LYS A 74 26.42 2.53 28.73
C LYS A 74 27.59 1.58 28.50
N MET A 75 28.03 1.38 27.26
CA MET A 75 29.13 0.48 26.95
C MET A 75 30.47 1.18 27.29
N PRO A 76 31.32 0.58 28.15
CA PRO A 76 32.59 1.19 28.51
C PRO A 76 33.54 1.21 27.30
N ASN A 77 34.02 2.40 26.96
CA ASN A 77 34.94 2.60 25.84
C ASN A 77 36.33 2.06 26.21
N LYS A 78 36.63 0.81 25.85
CA LYS A 78 37.98 0.26 25.93
C LYS A 78 38.84 0.88 24.82
N ARG A 79 39.29 2.11 25.03
CA ARG A 79 40.41 2.69 24.24
C ARG A 79 41.70 2.00 24.71
N LYS A 80 42.38 1.36 23.76
CA LYS A 80 43.65 0.66 23.93
C LYS A 80 44.81 1.65 23.80
#